data_AF-A0A7C9IAI3-F1
#
_entry.id   AF-A0A7C9IAI3-F1
#
_cell.length_a   1.000
_cell.length_b   1.000
_cell.length_c   1.000
_cell.angle_alpha   90.00
_cell.angle_beta   90.00
_cell.angle_gamma   90.00
#
_symmetry.space_group_name_H-M   'P 1'
#
loop_
_entity.id
_entity.type
_entity.pdbx_description
1 polymer ?
#
loop_
_entity_poly.entity_id
_entity_poly.type
_entity_poly.pdbx_seq_one_letter_code
_entity_poly.pdbx_strand_id
1 'polypeptide(L)'
;MHRILFLVALLCAAAVAQPIPPTPPTGTYCQPVALRDFAVVIGYQAVVQAAPGCKKPALIRKESRINHFSEPPILVPVGRLQRIWLLTHRLSYTMDGQTWRPLAVR
;
A
#
# COMPACT_ATOMS: atom_id res chain seq x y z
N MET A 1 -41.07 -31.04 -28.13
CA MET A 1 -39.67 -30.93 -27.63
C MET A 1 -39.20 -29.47 -27.55
N HIS A 2 -39.98 -28.54 -26.96
CA HIS A 2 -39.63 -27.10 -26.93
C HIS A 2 -39.73 -26.46 -25.52
N ARG A 3 -40.07 -27.24 -24.49
CA ARG A 3 -40.28 -26.70 -23.12
C ARG A 3 -39.06 -26.79 -22.20
N ILE A 4 -38.01 -27.51 -22.59
CA ILE A 4 -36.82 -27.72 -21.73
C ILE A 4 -35.78 -26.60 -21.93
N LEU A 5 -35.80 -25.92 -23.09
CA LEU A 5 -34.82 -24.87 -23.41
C LEU A 5 -35.06 -23.54 -22.67
N PHE A 6 -36.26 -23.29 -22.14
CA PHE A 6 -36.56 -22.04 -21.43
C PHE A 6 -36.14 -22.04 -19.96
N LEU A 7 -35.88 -23.20 -19.35
CA LEU A 7 -35.50 -23.30 -17.93
C LEU A 7 -33.99 -23.10 -17.70
N VAL A 8 -33.16 -23.29 -18.73
CA VAL A 8 -31.71 -23.10 -18.63
C VAL A 8 -31.31 -21.62 -18.68
N ALA A 9 -32.12 -20.77 -19.32
CA ALA A 9 -31.85 -19.34 -19.41
C ALA A 9 -32.08 -18.57 -18.09
N LEU A 10 -32.94 -19.06 -17.19
CA LEU A 10 -33.25 -18.37 -15.94
C LEU A 10 -32.21 -18.61 -14.83
N LEU A 11 -31.39 -19.67 -14.93
CA LEU A 11 -30.36 -20.00 -13.94
C LEU A 11 -29.07 -19.20 -14.09
N CYS A 12 -28.86 -18.51 -15.22
CA CYS A 12 -27.66 -17.68 -15.43
C CYS A 12 -27.77 -16.25 -14.86
N ALA A 13 -28.95 -15.82 -14.38
CA ALA A 13 -29.16 -14.46 -13.90
C ALA A 13 -28.87 -14.27 -12.39
N ALA A 14 -28.53 -15.33 -11.65
CA ALA A 14 -28.42 -15.29 -10.19
C ALA A 14 -26.97 -15.14 -9.64
N ALA A 15 -25.95 -14.98 -10.49
CA ALA A 15 -24.55 -15.17 -10.07
C ALA A 15 -23.62 -13.95 -10.17
N VAL A 16 -24.12 -12.71 -10.19
CA VAL A 16 -23.26 -11.51 -10.12
C VAL A 16 -23.79 -10.45 -9.17
N ALA A 17 -24.22 -10.86 -7.98
CA ALA A 17 -24.13 -9.98 -6.82
C ALA A 17 -22.73 -10.18 -6.22
N GLN A 18 -21.73 -9.52 -6.80
CA GLN A 18 -20.41 -9.44 -6.15
C GLN A 18 -20.62 -8.75 -4.80
N PRO A 19 -20.17 -9.33 -3.67
CA PRO A 19 -20.18 -8.61 -2.41
C PRO A 19 -19.31 -7.38 -2.58
N ILE A 20 -19.93 -6.20 -2.53
CA ILE A 20 -19.23 -4.92 -2.44
C ILE A 20 -18.27 -5.09 -1.26
N PRO A 21 -16.94 -4.97 -1.46
CA PRO A 21 -16.00 -5.12 -0.36
C PRO A 21 -16.43 -4.16 0.76
N PRO A 22 -16.55 -4.66 2.00
CA PRO A 22 -16.99 -3.84 3.12
C PRO A 22 -16.07 -2.63 3.18
N THR A 23 -16.67 -1.45 3.35
CA THR A 23 -16.06 -0.15 3.70
C THR A 23 -14.53 -0.15 3.73
N PRO A 24 -13.85 0.70 2.92
CA PRO A 24 -12.39 0.75 2.92
C PRO A 24 -11.93 0.88 4.38
N PRO A 25 -10.99 0.04 4.84
CA PRO A 25 -10.56 0.06 6.22
C PRO A 25 -10.23 1.51 6.56
N THR A 26 -10.82 2.04 7.62
CA THR A 26 -10.57 3.39 8.13
C THR A 26 -9.15 3.42 8.67
N GLY A 27 -8.16 3.32 7.77
CA GLY A 27 -6.78 3.03 8.09
C GLY A 27 -6.25 4.03 9.12
N THR A 28 -5.68 3.52 10.19
CA THR A 28 -4.97 4.28 11.24
C THR A 28 -3.92 5.20 10.63
N TYR A 29 -3.32 4.80 9.51
CA TYR A 29 -2.30 5.54 8.80
C TYR A 29 -2.68 5.78 7.33
N CYS A 30 -2.08 6.83 6.76
CA CYS A 30 -2.20 7.15 5.35
C CYS A 30 -1.21 6.33 4.51
N GLN A 31 -1.60 6.07 3.26
CA GLN A 31 -0.65 5.64 2.24
C GLN A 31 0.42 6.74 2.05
N PRO A 32 1.71 6.41 2.08
CA PRO A 32 2.77 7.36 1.80
C PRO A 32 3.05 7.46 0.30
N VAL A 33 3.68 8.57 -0.09
CA VAL A 33 4.32 8.77 -1.38
C VAL A 33 5.82 8.89 -1.13
N ALA A 34 6.62 8.15 -1.90
CA ALA A 34 8.08 8.20 -1.83
C ALA A 34 8.66 8.53 -3.20
N LEU A 35 9.54 9.53 -3.25
CA LEU A 35 10.25 9.97 -4.44
C LEU A 35 11.76 9.85 -4.23
N ARG A 36 12.50 9.48 -5.26
CA ARG A 36 13.96 9.51 -5.24
C ARG A 36 14.46 10.95 -5.41
N ASP A 37 15.16 11.46 -4.41
CA ASP A 37 15.71 12.83 -4.44
C ASP A 37 17.17 12.87 -4.91
N PHE A 38 17.98 11.94 -4.41
CA PHE A 38 19.41 11.89 -4.71
C PHE A 38 19.91 10.45 -4.77
N ALA A 39 20.91 10.16 -5.62
CA ALA A 39 21.50 8.84 -5.75
C ALA A 39 23.04 8.92 -5.70
N VAL A 40 23.65 7.95 -5.03
CA VAL A 40 25.09 7.71 -4.99
C VAL A 40 25.37 6.27 -5.43
N VAL A 41 26.64 5.92 -5.58
CA VAL A 41 27.08 4.59 -6.02
C VAL A 41 26.49 3.46 -5.17
N ILE A 42 26.39 3.67 -3.85
CA ILE A 42 26.00 2.63 -2.89
C ILE A 42 24.53 2.71 -2.43
N GLY A 43 23.71 3.59 -3.00
CA GLY A 43 22.32 3.77 -2.56
C GLY A 43 21.68 5.08 -3.02
N TYR A 44 20.49 5.37 -2.51
CA TYR A 44 19.77 6.60 -2.81
C TYR A 44 19.01 7.13 -1.60
N GLN A 45 18.72 8.43 -1.61
CA GLN A 45 17.87 9.09 -0.62
C GLN A 45 16.45 9.19 -1.19
N ALA A 46 15.48 8.63 -0.45
CA ALA A 46 14.07 8.78 -0.71
C ALA A 46 13.49 9.92 0.15
N VAL A 47 12.70 10.79 -0.45
CA VAL A 47 11.83 11.75 0.25
C VAL A 47 10.45 11.12 0.36
N VAL A 48 9.98 10.93 1.58
CA VAL A 48 8.70 10.29 1.89
C VAL A 48 7.77 11.27 2.57
N GLN A 49 6.49 11.24 2.20
CA GLN A 49 5.44 12.03 2.82
C GLN A 49 4.13 11.24 2.87
N ALA A 50 3.20 11.63 3.74
CA ALA A 50 1.83 11.13 3.67
C ALA A 50 1.17 11.56 2.34
N ALA A 51 0.25 10.76 1.80
CA ALA A 51 -0.45 11.09 0.55
C ALA A 51 -1.12 12.47 0.62
N PRO A 52 -1.12 13.24 -0.50
CA PRO A 52 -1.82 14.52 -0.57
C PRO A 52 -3.30 14.39 -0.19
N GLY A 53 -3.82 15.37 0.56
CA GLY A 53 -5.21 15.37 1.02
C GLY A 53 -5.49 14.45 2.22
N CYS A 54 -4.52 13.67 2.67
CA CYS A 54 -4.69 12.79 3.82
C CYS A 54 -4.51 13.54 5.15
N LYS A 55 -5.32 13.19 6.15
CA LYS A 55 -5.34 13.83 7.49
C LYS A 55 -4.68 13.01 8.60
N LYS A 56 -4.13 11.84 8.28
CA LYS A 56 -3.47 10.94 9.23
C LYS A 56 -1.99 10.82 8.91
N PRO A 57 -1.11 10.51 9.87
CA PRO A 57 0.30 10.27 9.57
C PRO A 57 0.45 9.01 8.69
N ALA A 58 1.56 8.89 7.98
CA ALA A 58 1.95 7.64 7.33
C ALA A 58 2.93 6.88 8.23
N LEU A 59 2.83 5.55 8.25
CA LEU A 59 3.79 4.69 8.95
C LEU A 59 4.53 3.84 7.93
N ILE A 60 5.85 3.96 7.94
CA ILE A 60 6.74 3.26 7.02
C ILE A 60 7.80 2.48 7.78
N ARG A 61 8.45 1.56 7.11
CA ARG A 61 9.54 0.77 7.67
C ARG A 61 10.56 0.47 6.57
N LYS A 62 11.83 0.39 6.96
CA LYS A 62 12.90 -0.09 6.08
C LYS A 62 13.07 -1.58 6.28
N GLU A 63 13.08 -2.32 5.18
CA GLU A 63 13.30 -3.76 5.15
C GLU A 63 14.52 -4.06 4.29
N SER A 64 15.47 -4.80 4.83
CA SER A 64 16.66 -5.22 4.09
C SER A 64 16.25 -6.21 3.00
N ARG A 65 16.76 -6.00 1.78
CA ARG A 65 16.60 -6.95 0.67
C ARG A 65 17.45 -8.20 0.84
N ILE A 66 18.41 -8.19 1.76
CA ILE A 66 19.46 -9.22 1.86
C ILE A 66 19.15 -10.22 2.97
N ASN A 67 18.84 -9.73 4.17
CA ASN A 67 18.76 -10.56 5.39
C ASN A 67 17.39 -10.55 6.07
N HIS A 68 16.34 -10.07 5.38
CA HIS A 68 14.96 -9.99 5.90
C HIS A 68 14.80 -9.20 7.21
N PHE A 69 15.84 -8.47 7.62
CA PHE A 69 15.79 -7.59 8.79
C PHE A 69 14.93 -6.37 8.49
N SER A 70 14.11 -5.97 9.47
CA SER A 70 13.33 -4.74 9.41
C SER A 70 13.76 -3.78 10.51
N GLU A 71 14.09 -2.55 10.15
CA GLU A 71 14.35 -1.48 11.11
C GLU A 71 13.07 -1.08 11.86
N PRO A 72 13.17 -0.34 12.97
CA PRO A 72 12.00 0.23 13.63
C PRO A 72 11.14 1.08 12.65
N PRO A 73 9.80 1.01 12.76
CA PRO A 73 8.92 1.86 11.97
C PRO A 73 9.18 3.35 12.20
N ILE A 74 9.01 4.13 11.13
CA ILE A 74 9.15 5.58 11.10
C ILE A 74 7.77 6.17 10.86
N LEU A 75 7.33 7.05 11.77
CA LEU A 75 6.10 7.81 11.63
C LEU A 75 6.39 9.10 10.85
N VAL A 76 5.69 9.32 9.75
CA VAL A 76 5.78 10.53 8.92
C VAL A 76 4.52 11.37 9.18
N PRO A 77 4.62 12.50 9.89
CA PRO A 77 3.48 13.37 10.15
C PRO A 77 2.89 13.97 8.87
N VAL A 78 1.61 14.37 8.93
CA VAL A 78 0.95 15.09 7.84
C VAL A 78 1.67 16.42 7.59
N GLY A 79 1.90 16.75 6.31
CA GLY A 79 2.57 18.00 5.91
C GLY A 79 4.07 18.05 6.19
N ARG A 80 4.69 16.93 6.62
CA ARG A 80 6.13 16.82 6.79
C ARG A 80 6.74 15.92 5.71
N LEU A 81 7.93 16.29 5.26
CA LEU A 81 8.78 15.48 4.41
C LEU A 81 9.82 14.77 5.28
N GLN A 82 10.00 13.47 5.07
CA GLN A 82 11.03 12.68 5.72
C GLN A 82 12.04 12.20 4.68
N ARG A 83 13.33 12.50 4.88
CA ARG A 83 14.43 12.00 4.04
C ARG A 83 14.98 10.71 4.64
N ILE A 84 15.13 9.68 3.81
CA ILE A 84 15.50 8.33 4.23
C ILE A 84 16.52 7.75 3.27
N TRP A 85 17.67 7.35 3.79
CA TRP A 85 18.70 6.65 3.00
C TRP A 85 18.35 5.17 2.82
N LEU A 86 18.44 4.71 1.57
CA LEU A 86 18.18 3.34 1.14
C LEU A 86 19.42 2.83 0.40
N LEU A 87 20.19 1.98 1.07
CA LEU A 87 21.37 1.33 0.49
C LEU A 87 20.99 -0.05 -0.04
N THR A 88 20.70 -0.97 0.89
CA THR A 88 20.26 -2.36 0.62
C THR A 88 18.79 -2.59 0.95
N HIS A 89 18.07 -1.53 1.32
CA HIS A 89 16.72 -1.62 1.87
C HIS A 89 15.65 -1.31 0.82
N ARG A 90 14.46 -1.88 1.00
CA ARG A 90 13.21 -1.41 0.43
C ARG A 90 12.38 -0.71 1.49
N LEU A 91 11.48 0.17 1.07
CA LEU A 91 10.47 0.73 1.96
C LEU A 91 9.22 -0.14 1.91
N SER A 92 8.59 -0.31 3.08
CA SER A 92 7.24 -0.81 3.22
C SER A 92 6.41 0.16 4.04
N TYR A 93 5.10 0.09 3.89
CA TYR A 93 4.13 0.93 4.61
C TYR A 93 2.96 0.09 5.10
N THR A 94 2.23 0.62 6.07
CA THR A 94 1.00 0.01 6.58
C THR A 94 -0.07 1.07 6.71
N MET A 95 -1.34 0.66 6.55
CA MET A 95 -2.51 1.51 6.79
C MET A 95 -3.23 1.14 8.09
N ASP A 96 -3.04 -0.08 8.60
CA ASP A 96 -3.71 -0.64 9.78
C ASP A 96 -2.75 -0.85 10.97
N GLY A 97 -1.44 -0.74 10.75
CA GLY A 97 -0.40 -1.02 11.75
C GLY A 97 0.05 -2.48 11.80
N GLN A 98 -0.57 -3.37 11.01
CA GLN A 98 -0.32 -4.81 11.04
C GLN A 98 0.14 -5.33 9.67
N THR A 99 -0.54 -4.94 8.61
CA THR A 99 -0.30 -5.41 7.25
C THR A 99 0.68 -4.49 6.55
N TRP A 100 1.88 -5.00 6.26
CA TRP A 100 2.94 -4.27 5.58
C TRP A 100 2.93 -4.52 4.07
N ARG A 101 2.95 -3.44 3.30
CA ARG A 101 2.92 -3.46 1.83
C ARG A 101 4.16 -2.77 1.27
N PRO A 102 4.73 -3.23 0.16
CA PRO A 102 5.88 -2.57 -0.46
C PRO A 102 5.52 -1.14 -0.88
N LEU A 103 6.38 -0.18 -0.55
CA LEU A 103 6.29 1.20 -1.00
C LEU A 103 7.21 1.38 -2.22
N ALA A 104 6.61 1.61 -3.38
CA ALA A 104 7.36 1.96 -4.57
C ALA A 104 7.95 3.37 -4.42
N VAL A 105 9.27 3.48 -4.56
CA VAL A 105 9.94 4.77 -4.71
C VAL A 105 9.95 5.09 -6.21
N ARG A 106 9.33 6.22 -6.58
CA ARG A 106 9.28 6.71 -7.96
C ARG A 106 10.39 7.70 -8.24
#